data_AF-A0A7K4ZGL9-F1
#
_entry.id   AF-A0A7K4ZGL9-F1
#
_cell.length_a   1.000
_cell.length_b   1.000
_cell.length_c   1.000
_cell.angle_alpha   90.00
_cell.angle_beta   90.00
_cell.angle_gamma   90.00
#
_symmetry.space_group_name_H-M   'P 1'
#
loop_
_entity.id
_entity.type
_entity.pdbx_description
1 polymer ?
#
loop_
_entity_poly.entity_id
_entity_poly.type
_entity_poly.pdbx_seq_one_letter_code
_entity_poly.pdbx_strand_id
1 'polypeptide(L)'
;SRRHKLYREELNLTSPAAPLPLRSDASWLQFHLGISRDGLYPRSSPTVDRLLHDMQDFPTISADYSQDEKALLGACDCSQIVKPSGVHLKLVLRFQDFGKAMFKPMRQKREEETPEDFFYFVDFQRHNAEIAAFHLDRILDFRRVPPTVGRLINVTKEILEVTKNEILQSVFFVSPASNVCFFAKCPYMCKTEYAVCGNPHLLEGSLSAFLPSLNLAPRLSIPNPWIRSYSFDGKEEWEVNPLYCNTVREIYPYSTGNRLLNIVDMAIFDFLIGNMDRHHYEMFTKFGDDGFLLHLDNARGFGRHSHDETSILAPLSQCCIIKRTTLLRLQLLAEPEYQLSNVMRESLLQDPLAPVLTEPHLLALDRRLQLVLKAVEKCIDTYGEAQVVANDTTQPEAPASDRVKMNT
;
A
#
# COMPACT_ATOMS: atom_id res chain seq x y z
N SER A 1 23.19 2.18 -17.26
CA SER A 1 24.00 1.93 -18.46
C SER A 1 25.37 1.29 -18.15
N ARG A 2 26.30 1.94 -17.41
CA ARG A 2 27.66 1.40 -17.16
C ARG A 2 27.74 -0.01 -16.53
N ARG A 3 27.01 -0.26 -15.44
CA ARG A 3 26.91 -1.63 -14.83
C ARG A 3 26.26 -2.65 -15.76
N HIS A 4 25.44 -2.21 -16.71
CA HIS A 4 24.78 -3.12 -17.63
C HIS A 4 25.76 -3.65 -18.68
N LYS A 5 26.61 -2.78 -19.20
CA LYS A 5 27.71 -3.11 -20.11
C LYS A 5 28.71 -4.08 -19.46
N LEU A 6 29.23 -3.72 -18.28
CA LEU A 6 30.24 -4.54 -17.56
C LEU A 6 29.76 -5.98 -17.30
N TYR A 7 28.53 -6.15 -16.82
CA TYR A 7 27.98 -7.47 -16.56
C TYR A 7 27.77 -8.31 -17.84
N ARG A 8 27.39 -7.68 -18.96
CA ARG A 8 27.26 -8.41 -20.24
C ARG A 8 28.62 -8.85 -20.76
N GLU A 9 29.65 -8.02 -20.58
CA GLU A 9 31.04 -8.37 -20.88
C GLU A 9 31.51 -9.54 -19.99
N GLU A 10 31.20 -9.53 -18.70
CA GLU A 10 31.50 -10.64 -17.78
C GLU A 10 30.81 -11.96 -18.18
N LEU A 11 29.60 -11.90 -18.74
CA LEU A 11 28.83 -13.07 -19.20
C LEU A 11 29.07 -13.44 -20.68
N ASN A 12 30.02 -12.82 -21.38
CA ASN A 12 30.26 -13.03 -22.81
C ASN A 12 29.04 -12.82 -23.71
N LEU A 13 28.11 -11.95 -23.30
CA LEU A 13 26.94 -11.56 -24.09
C LEU A 13 27.31 -10.35 -24.97
N THR A 14 27.05 -10.43 -26.28
CA THR A 14 27.19 -9.28 -27.18
C THR A 14 26.32 -8.12 -26.69
N SER A 15 26.86 -6.90 -26.66
CA SER A 15 26.16 -5.69 -26.22
C SER A 15 25.48 -5.01 -27.42
N PRO A 16 24.18 -5.21 -27.70
CA PRO A 16 23.59 -4.77 -28.95
C PRO A 16 22.85 -3.42 -28.83
N ALA A 17 22.72 -2.84 -27.64
CA ALA A 17 21.84 -1.70 -27.39
C ALA A 17 22.61 -0.43 -27.02
N ALA A 18 22.27 0.68 -27.68
CA ALA A 18 22.66 2.02 -27.27
C ALA A 18 22.19 2.30 -25.82
N PRO A 19 22.89 3.15 -25.04
CA PRO A 19 22.44 3.56 -23.72
C PRO A 19 21.01 4.11 -23.79
N LEU A 20 20.06 3.49 -23.07
CA LEU A 20 18.71 4.02 -22.94
C LEU A 20 18.81 5.41 -22.26
N PRO A 21 18.34 6.49 -22.90
CA PRO A 21 18.36 7.82 -22.29
C PRO A 21 17.26 7.93 -21.24
N LEU A 22 17.53 8.66 -20.15
CA LEU A 22 16.49 9.06 -19.22
C LEU A 22 15.61 10.11 -19.93
N ARG A 23 14.32 9.82 -20.07
CA ARG A 23 13.37 10.74 -20.71
C ARG A 23 12.64 11.56 -19.65
N SER A 24 12.59 12.88 -19.83
CA SER A 24 11.95 13.80 -18.89
C SER A 24 10.42 13.63 -18.84
N ASP A 25 9.82 13.10 -19.90
CA ASP A 25 8.39 12.86 -20.06
C ASP A 25 7.92 11.48 -19.54
N ALA A 26 8.83 10.67 -18.98
CA ALA A 26 8.49 9.36 -18.41
C ALA A 26 7.42 9.49 -17.30
N SER A 27 6.40 8.63 -17.33
CA SER A 27 5.24 8.72 -16.45
C SER A 27 5.60 8.61 -14.96
N TRP A 28 6.53 7.73 -14.60
CA TRP A 28 7.01 7.58 -13.21
C TRP A 28 7.71 8.84 -12.69
N LEU A 29 8.44 9.54 -13.57
CA LEU A 29 9.14 10.77 -13.20
C LEU A 29 8.13 11.92 -13.03
N GLN A 30 7.15 12.02 -13.93
CA GLN A 30 6.05 12.98 -13.80
C GLN A 30 5.21 12.71 -12.55
N PHE A 31 4.99 11.44 -12.19
CA PHE A 31 4.37 11.07 -10.92
C PHE A 31 5.21 11.57 -9.73
N HIS A 32 6.52 11.35 -9.71
CA HIS A 32 7.40 11.83 -8.64
C HIS A 32 7.39 13.35 -8.50
N LEU A 33 7.42 14.07 -9.63
CA LEU A 33 7.37 15.53 -9.65
C LEU A 33 6.00 16.09 -9.23
N GLY A 34 4.93 15.30 -9.38
CA GLY A 34 3.57 15.67 -9.01
C GLY A 34 3.21 15.46 -7.54
N ILE A 35 4.06 14.81 -6.74
CA ILE A 35 3.83 14.62 -5.30
C ILE A 35 3.88 15.99 -4.60
N SER A 36 2.78 16.36 -3.93
CA SER A 36 2.62 17.64 -3.24
C SER A 36 2.22 17.42 -1.76
N ARG A 37 1.98 18.50 -1.02
CA ARG A 37 1.45 18.43 0.35
C ARG A 37 0.04 17.82 0.40
N ASP A 38 -0.69 17.83 -0.71
CA ASP A 38 -2.10 17.43 -0.78
C ASP A 38 -2.31 15.93 -1.09
N GLY A 39 -1.24 15.19 -1.37
CA GLY A 39 -1.27 13.76 -1.64
C GLY A 39 -0.15 13.28 -2.58
N LEU A 40 -0.18 11.98 -2.90
CA LEU A 40 0.75 11.36 -3.85
C LEU A 40 0.48 11.76 -5.30
N TYR A 41 -0.76 12.10 -5.62
CA TYR A 41 -1.17 12.49 -6.95
C TYR A 41 -2.39 13.41 -6.89
N PRO A 42 -2.59 14.29 -7.89
CA PRO A 42 -3.78 15.13 -7.96
C PRO A 42 -5.02 14.31 -8.36
N ARG A 43 -6.20 14.83 -8.03
CA ARG A 43 -7.48 14.25 -8.46
C ARG A 43 -7.58 14.24 -9.99
N SER A 44 -8.08 13.14 -10.56
CA SER A 44 -8.25 12.95 -12.01
C SER A 44 -6.96 13.18 -12.81
N SER A 45 -5.84 12.65 -12.33
CA SER A 45 -4.51 12.83 -12.93
C SER A 45 -4.29 11.95 -14.17
N PRO A 46 -4.15 12.51 -15.38
CA PRO A 46 -3.80 11.73 -16.57
C PRO A 46 -2.38 11.14 -16.51
N THR A 47 -1.52 11.67 -15.62
CA THR A 47 -0.20 11.10 -15.36
C THR A 47 -0.29 9.77 -14.62
N VAL A 48 -1.26 9.63 -13.70
CA VAL A 48 -1.49 8.37 -13.00
C VAL A 48 -2.01 7.32 -13.98
N ASP A 49 -2.97 7.68 -14.83
CA ASP A 49 -3.51 6.73 -15.81
C ASP A 49 -2.43 6.27 -16.79
N ARG A 50 -1.57 7.18 -17.29
CA ARG A 50 -0.41 6.80 -18.11
C ARG A 50 0.56 5.89 -17.36
N LEU A 51 0.84 6.17 -16.09
CA LEU A 51 1.73 5.34 -15.28
C LEU A 51 1.18 3.92 -15.07
N LEU A 52 -0.12 3.77 -14.87
CA LEU A 52 -0.76 2.45 -14.77
C LEU A 52 -0.59 1.64 -16.07
N HIS A 53 -0.84 2.27 -17.23
CA HIS A 53 -0.63 1.64 -18.54
C HIS A 53 0.86 1.30 -18.78
N ASP A 54 1.79 2.20 -18.48
CA ASP A 54 3.22 1.96 -18.67
C ASP A 54 3.72 0.80 -17.79
N MET A 55 3.27 0.69 -16.53
CA MET A 55 3.61 -0.44 -15.66
C MET A 55 3.02 -1.77 -16.16
N GLN A 56 1.87 -1.72 -16.84
CA GLN A 56 1.24 -2.88 -17.45
C GLN A 56 2.00 -3.36 -18.71
N ASP A 57 2.43 -2.44 -19.56
CA ASP A 57 2.90 -2.77 -20.91
C ASP A 57 4.42 -2.78 -21.08
N PHE A 58 5.17 -1.98 -20.30
CA PHE A 58 6.61 -1.85 -20.54
C PHE A 58 7.36 -3.13 -20.17
N PRO A 59 8.36 -3.53 -20.99
CA PRO A 59 9.15 -4.71 -20.68
C PRO A 59 10.07 -4.44 -19.48
N THR A 60 10.25 -5.46 -18.65
CA THR A 60 11.24 -5.43 -17.58
C THR A 60 12.65 -5.62 -18.14
N ILE A 61 13.59 -4.84 -17.61
CA ILE A 61 15.01 -4.87 -18.00
C ILE A 61 15.92 -5.31 -16.85
N SER A 62 15.37 -5.42 -15.63
CA SER A 62 16.07 -5.88 -14.44
C SER A 62 15.04 -6.26 -13.37
N ALA A 63 15.32 -7.33 -12.64
CA ALA A 63 14.61 -7.72 -11.43
C ALA A 63 15.62 -7.92 -10.29
N ASP A 64 15.23 -7.63 -9.06
CA ASP A 64 16.07 -7.79 -7.88
C ASP A 64 15.24 -7.87 -6.59
N TYR A 65 15.83 -8.32 -5.48
CA TYR A 65 15.21 -8.24 -4.16
C TYR A 65 15.07 -6.79 -3.68
N SER A 66 14.11 -6.55 -2.79
CA SER A 66 13.96 -5.25 -2.14
C SER A 66 15.13 -5.00 -1.16
N GLN A 67 15.30 -3.73 -0.75
CA GLN A 67 16.46 -3.35 0.06
C GLN A 67 16.41 -3.97 1.47
N ASP A 68 15.22 -4.09 2.04
CA ASP A 68 14.93 -4.76 3.30
C ASP A 68 15.22 -6.26 3.24
N GLU A 69 14.84 -6.95 2.15
CA GLU A 69 15.22 -8.36 1.96
C GLU A 69 16.73 -8.55 1.82
N LYS A 70 17.41 -7.64 1.11
CA LYS A 70 18.88 -7.66 0.97
C LYS A 70 19.60 -7.43 2.29
N ALA A 71 19.01 -6.64 3.20
CA ALA A 71 19.59 -6.35 4.50
C ALA A 71 19.67 -7.59 5.40
N LEU A 72 18.88 -8.64 5.11
CA LEU A 72 18.95 -9.92 5.83
C LEU A 72 20.24 -10.69 5.53
N LEU A 73 21.03 -10.31 4.51
CA LEU A 73 22.37 -10.86 4.19
C LEU A 73 22.45 -12.41 4.18
N GLY A 74 21.32 -13.10 3.96
CA GLY A 74 21.23 -14.57 4.03
C GLY A 74 21.17 -15.17 5.44
N ALA A 75 21.21 -14.36 6.50
CA ALA A 75 20.92 -14.76 7.88
C ALA A 75 19.41 -14.66 8.12
N CYS A 76 18.77 -15.79 8.39
CA CYS A 76 17.34 -15.86 8.61
C CYS A 76 17.00 -16.02 10.08
N ASP A 77 16.63 -14.92 10.72
CA ASP A 77 16.04 -14.94 12.04
C ASP A 77 14.52 -15.10 11.93
N CYS A 78 14.05 -16.34 12.08
CA CYS A 78 12.61 -16.63 11.97
C CYS A 78 11.75 -15.92 13.02
N SER A 79 12.34 -15.45 14.12
CA SER A 79 11.61 -14.63 15.10
C SER A 79 11.25 -13.24 14.52
N GLN A 80 12.02 -12.75 13.54
CA GLN A 80 11.81 -11.49 12.83
C GLN A 80 11.08 -11.66 11.50
N ILE A 81 10.88 -12.89 11.01
CA ILE A 81 10.10 -13.18 9.78
C ILE A 81 8.61 -13.36 10.09
N VAL A 82 8.27 -13.98 11.23
CA VAL A 82 6.88 -14.32 11.60
C VAL A 82 6.16 -13.18 12.34
N LYS A 83 6.90 -12.26 12.96
CA LYS A 83 6.37 -11.09 13.71
C LYS A 83 6.66 -9.82 12.92
N PRO A 84 5.88 -8.73 13.10
CA PRO A 84 5.55 -7.77 12.04
C PRO A 84 6.75 -7.53 11.15
N SER A 85 6.79 -8.25 10.03
CA SER A 85 7.94 -8.25 9.14
C SER A 85 7.49 -7.77 7.79
N GLY A 86 8.28 -6.85 7.22
CA GLY A 86 8.15 -6.53 5.80
C GLY A 86 8.68 -7.66 4.90
N VAL A 87 9.12 -8.80 5.47
CA VAL A 87 9.84 -9.85 4.75
C VAL A 87 8.87 -10.88 4.20
N HIS A 88 8.37 -10.58 3.01
CA HIS A 88 7.50 -11.43 2.22
C HIS A 88 8.09 -11.56 0.83
N LEU A 89 7.77 -12.62 0.09
CA LEU A 89 8.14 -12.73 -1.32
C LEU A 89 7.61 -11.53 -2.13
N LYS A 90 8.48 -10.56 -2.41
CA LYS A 90 8.24 -9.38 -3.24
C LYS A 90 9.50 -9.07 -4.03
N LEU A 91 9.37 -8.49 -5.22
CA LEU A 91 10.53 -8.19 -6.07
C LEU A 91 10.46 -6.75 -6.57
N VAL A 92 11.61 -6.13 -6.78
CA VAL A 92 11.70 -4.83 -7.43
C VAL A 92 11.96 -5.06 -8.92
N LEU A 93 10.97 -4.72 -9.73
CA LEU A 93 11.10 -4.75 -11.19
C LEU A 93 11.49 -3.36 -11.68
N ARG A 94 12.37 -3.30 -12.69
CA ARG A 94 12.72 -2.08 -13.40
C ARG A 94 12.31 -2.21 -14.87
N PHE A 95 11.62 -1.22 -15.38
CA PHE A 95 11.14 -1.16 -16.76
C PHE A 95 12.11 -0.43 -17.69
N GLN A 96 11.85 -0.53 -18.99
CA GLN A 96 12.69 0.03 -20.05
C GLN A 96 12.89 1.55 -19.96
N ASP A 97 11.93 2.27 -19.39
CA ASP A 97 11.97 3.71 -19.12
C ASP A 97 12.66 4.08 -17.79
N PHE A 98 13.31 3.11 -17.14
CA PHE A 98 13.94 3.18 -15.82
C PHE A 98 13.00 3.29 -14.62
N GLY A 99 11.68 3.32 -14.84
CA GLY A 99 10.69 3.23 -13.78
C GLY A 99 10.89 1.94 -12.97
N LYS A 100 10.48 1.98 -11.71
CA LYS A 100 10.50 0.80 -10.83
C LYS A 100 9.12 0.56 -10.26
N ALA A 101 8.77 -0.71 -10.10
CA ALA A 101 7.58 -1.14 -9.37
C ALA A 101 7.93 -2.25 -8.38
N MET A 102 7.19 -2.29 -7.28
CA MET A 102 7.18 -3.41 -6.36
C MET A 102 6.21 -4.45 -6.90
N PHE A 103 6.72 -5.63 -7.21
CA PHE A 103 5.95 -6.78 -7.63
C PHE A 103 5.61 -7.66 -6.43
N LYS A 104 4.31 -7.86 -6.17
CA LYS A 104 3.82 -8.85 -5.20
C LYS A 104 3.07 -9.95 -5.97
N PRO A 105 3.57 -11.20 -5.99
CA PRO A 105 2.96 -12.28 -6.76
C PRO A 105 1.65 -12.76 -6.10
N MET A 106 0.75 -13.31 -6.92
CA MET A 106 -0.43 -14.04 -6.47
C MET A 106 -0.04 -15.27 -5.65
N ARG A 107 -0.81 -15.52 -4.59
CA ARG A 107 -0.60 -16.66 -3.69
C ARG A 107 -1.89 -17.40 -3.34
N GLN A 108 -2.97 -16.65 -3.17
CA GLN A 108 -4.29 -17.16 -2.89
C GLN A 108 -5.23 -16.83 -4.04
N LYS A 109 -6.22 -17.69 -4.23
CA LYS A 109 -7.32 -17.45 -5.15
C LYS A 109 -8.22 -16.34 -4.61
N ARG A 110 -8.97 -15.70 -5.50
CA ARG A 110 -9.82 -14.55 -5.16
C ARG A 110 -10.99 -14.94 -4.27
N GLU A 111 -11.41 -16.19 -4.32
CA GLU A 111 -12.53 -16.76 -3.56
C GLU A 111 -12.13 -17.27 -2.18
N GLU A 112 -10.82 -17.32 -1.86
CA GLU A 112 -10.33 -17.84 -0.59
C GLU A 112 -10.37 -16.75 0.49
N GLU A 113 -11.05 -17.03 1.60
CA GLU A 113 -10.99 -16.21 2.80
C GLU A 113 -9.84 -16.64 3.72
N THR A 114 -9.29 -15.70 4.49
CA THR A 114 -8.40 -15.99 5.62
C THR A 114 -9.14 -16.88 6.63
N PRO A 115 -8.60 -18.05 7.01
CA PRO A 115 -9.21 -18.89 8.04
C PRO A 115 -9.38 -18.12 9.36
N GLU A 116 -10.44 -18.43 10.12
CA GLU A 116 -10.75 -17.69 11.35
C GLU A 116 -9.66 -17.81 12.42
N ASP A 117 -8.96 -18.94 12.46
CA ASP A 117 -7.89 -19.21 13.42
C ASP A 117 -6.57 -18.50 13.09
N PHE A 118 -6.48 -17.83 11.94
CA PHE A 118 -5.26 -17.13 11.54
C PHE A 118 -5.18 -15.77 12.23
N PHE A 119 -4.10 -15.57 12.98
CA PHE A 119 -3.75 -14.24 13.48
C PHE A 119 -3.38 -13.33 12.31
N TYR A 120 -3.74 -12.05 12.42
CA TYR A 120 -3.48 -11.04 11.39
C TYR A 120 -2.00 -10.92 11.00
N PHE A 121 -1.07 -11.28 11.90
CA PHE A 121 0.37 -11.28 11.63
C PHE A 121 0.88 -12.50 10.85
N VAL A 122 0.05 -13.54 10.70
CA VAL A 122 0.33 -14.79 9.96
C VAL A 122 -0.40 -14.82 8.61
N ASP A 123 -1.38 -13.94 8.39
CA ASP A 123 -2.13 -13.88 7.14
C ASP A 123 -1.23 -13.62 5.94
N PHE A 124 -1.55 -14.28 4.82
CA PHE A 124 -0.81 -14.16 3.58
C PHE A 124 -0.97 -12.76 2.98
N GLN A 125 0.06 -12.31 2.27
CA GLN A 125 -0.06 -11.11 1.44
C GLN A 125 -0.73 -11.46 0.10
N ARG A 126 -1.70 -10.64 -0.30
CA ARG A 126 -2.50 -10.78 -1.51
C ARG A 126 -2.21 -9.65 -2.47
N HIS A 127 -2.01 -9.99 -3.75
CA HIS A 127 -1.75 -9.02 -4.80
C HIS A 127 -2.98 -8.18 -5.13
N ASN A 128 -4.17 -8.80 -5.18
CA ASN A 128 -5.43 -8.11 -5.47
C ASN A 128 -5.81 -7.09 -4.39
N ALA A 129 -5.40 -7.30 -3.14
CA ALA A 129 -5.62 -6.34 -2.07
C ALA A 129 -4.85 -5.02 -2.31
N GLU A 130 -3.62 -5.05 -2.83
CA GLU A 130 -2.86 -3.83 -3.16
C GLU A 130 -3.52 -3.05 -4.31
N ILE A 131 -4.00 -3.75 -5.33
CA ILE A 131 -4.71 -3.15 -6.47
C ILE A 131 -5.99 -2.49 -5.98
N ALA A 132 -6.83 -3.25 -5.26
CA ALA A 132 -8.09 -2.75 -4.75
C ALA A 132 -7.92 -1.60 -3.75
N ALA A 133 -6.90 -1.66 -2.90
CA ALA A 133 -6.55 -0.58 -1.96
C ALA A 133 -6.25 0.73 -2.69
N PHE A 134 -5.48 0.71 -3.78
CA PHE A 134 -5.20 1.89 -4.58
C PHE A 134 -6.49 2.48 -5.21
N HIS A 135 -7.32 1.63 -5.81
CA HIS A 135 -8.59 2.10 -6.41
C HIS A 135 -9.54 2.67 -5.35
N LEU A 136 -9.63 2.06 -4.17
CA LEU A 136 -10.45 2.56 -3.06
C LEU A 136 -9.92 3.89 -2.52
N ASP A 137 -8.60 4.03 -2.34
CA ASP A 137 -7.94 5.28 -1.93
C ASP A 137 -8.24 6.43 -2.90
N ARG A 138 -8.26 6.14 -4.21
CA ARG A 138 -8.64 7.08 -5.26
C ARG A 138 -10.13 7.44 -5.20
N ILE A 139 -11.02 6.47 -4.96
CA ILE A 139 -12.46 6.69 -4.82
C ILE A 139 -12.80 7.50 -3.56
N LEU A 140 -12.11 7.27 -2.45
CA LEU A 140 -12.26 8.05 -1.21
C LEU A 140 -11.61 9.43 -1.32
N ASP A 141 -10.94 9.73 -2.43
CA ASP A 141 -10.21 10.98 -2.69
C ASP A 141 -9.11 11.27 -1.66
N PHE A 142 -8.58 10.22 -1.01
CA PHE A 142 -7.45 10.32 -0.09
C PHE A 142 -6.14 10.54 -0.84
N ARG A 143 -5.90 9.76 -1.90
CA ARG A 143 -4.73 9.86 -2.79
C ARG A 143 -3.40 9.65 -2.07
N ARG A 144 -3.34 8.62 -1.22
CA ARG A 144 -2.23 8.30 -0.30
C ARG A 144 -1.62 6.91 -0.52
N VAL A 145 -2.19 6.10 -1.41
CA VAL A 145 -1.63 4.81 -1.86
C VAL A 145 -0.91 5.00 -3.20
N PRO A 146 0.32 4.49 -3.41
CA PRO A 146 0.99 4.56 -4.71
C PRO A 146 0.15 3.90 -5.83
N PRO A 147 0.18 4.44 -7.07
CA PRO A 147 -0.47 3.81 -8.21
C PRO A 147 -0.11 2.33 -8.32
N THR A 148 -1.12 1.47 -8.39
CA THR A 148 -0.94 0.01 -8.40
C THR A 148 -1.81 -0.61 -9.48
N VAL A 149 -1.21 -1.48 -10.30
CA VAL A 149 -1.89 -2.18 -11.40
C VAL A 149 -1.60 -3.68 -11.34
N GLY A 150 -2.54 -4.48 -11.81
CA GLY A 150 -2.35 -5.89 -12.06
C GLY A 150 -1.51 -6.18 -13.31
N ARG A 151 -0.74 -7.28 -13.29
CA ARG A 151 -0.06 -7.79 -14.49
C ARG A 151 0.16 -9.30 -14.43
N LEU A 152 0.01 -9.96 -15.59
CA LEU A 152 0.53 -11.30 -15.82
C LEU A 152 1.99 -11.20 -16.23
N ILE A 153 2.90 -11.67 -15.36
CA ILE A 153 4.33 -11.64 -15.58
C ILE A 153 4.80 -13.01 -16.10
N ASN A 154 5.54 -13.03 -17.20
CA ASN A 154 6.30 -14.21 -17.60
C ASN A 154 7.55 -14.31 -16.71
N VAL A 155 7.50 -15.12 -15.65
CA VAL A 155 8.56 -15.17 -14.62
C VAL A 155 9.91 -15.61 -15.19
N THR A 156 9.93 -16.33 -16.31
CA THR A 156 11.17 -16.70 -17.00
C THR A 156 11.77 -15.49 -17.70
N LYS A 157 11.02 -14.87 -18.62
CA LYS A 157 11.53 -13.77 -19.46
C LYS A 157 11.71 -12.46 -18.70
N GLU A 158 10.79 -12.17 -17.78
CA GLU A 158 10.66 -10.85 -17.16
C GLU A 158 11.26 -10.77 -15.76
N ILE A 159 11.68 -11.90 -15.18
CA ILE A 159 12.36 -11.96 -13.89
C ILE A 159 13.68 -12.73 -14.01
N LEU A 160 13.64 -14.03 -14.30
CA LEU A 160 14.81 -14.91 -14.29
C LEU A 160 15.90 -14.49 -15.29
N GLU A 161 15.53 -14.24 -16.55
CA GLU A 161 16.48 -13.89 -17.61
C GLU A 161 17.04 -12.46 -17.48
N VAL A 162 16.36 -11.57 -16.75
CA VAL A 162 16.75 -10.15 -16.60
C VAL A 162 17.40 -9.83 -15.25
N THR A 163 17.26 -10.70 -14.25
CA THR A 163 17.96 -10.52 -12.96
C THR A 163 19.46 -10.72 -13.12
N LYS A 164 20.23 -9.93 -12.37
CA LYS A 164 21.69 -10.07 -12.22
C LYS A 164 22.09 -10.58 -10.84
N ASN A 165 21.09 -10.83 -9.99
CA ASN A 165 21.29 -11.27 -8.64
C ASN A 165 21.34 -12.81 -8.64
N GLU A 166 22.54 -13.37 -8.44
CA GLU A 166 22.77 -14.81 -8.44
C GLU A 166 21.94 -15.55 -7.38
N ILE A 167 21.66 -14.89 -6.24
CA ILE A 167 20.79 -15.47 -5.20
C ILE A 167 19.37 -15.60 -5.75
N LEU A 168 18.85 -14.55 -6.39
CA LEU A 168 17.53 -14.60 -7.01
C LEU A 168 17.46 -15.62 -8.16
N GLN A 169 18.51 -15.77 -8.96
CA GLN A 169 18.57 -16.81 -9.99
C GLN A 169 18.55 -18.22 -9.39
N SER A 170 19.29 -18.44 -8.29
CA SER A 170 19.46 -19.75 -7.65
C SER A 170 18.19 -20.33 -7.01
N VAL A 171 17.18 -19.49 -6.73
CA VAL A 171 15.91 -19.92 -6.11
C VAL A 171 14.84 -20.29 -7.13
N PHE A 172 15.12 -20.17 -8.44
CA PHE A 172 14.22 -20.67 -9.48
C PHE A 172 14.35 -22.18 -9.66
N PHE A 173 13.23 -22.85 -9.88
CA PHE A 173 13.18 -24.30 -10.13
C PHE A 173 11.98 -24.67 -10.99
N VAL A 174 11.99 -25.90 -11.53
CA VAL A 174 10.86 -26.49 -12.26
C VAL A 174 10.11 -27.43 -11.30
N SER A 175 8.80 -27.23 -11.14
CA SER A 175 7.97 -28.06 -10.27
C SER A 175 7.72 -29.45 -10.88
N PRO A 176 7.25 -30.43 -10.08
CA PRO A 176 6.81 -31.72 -10.61
C PRO A 176 5.70 -31.62 -11.67
N ALA A 177 4.93 -30.54 -11.67
CA ALA A 177 3.90 -30.24 -12.67
C ALA A 177 4.45 -29.49 -13.91
N SER A 178 5.77 -29.38 -14.05
CA SER A 178 6.45 -28.66 -15.14
C SER A 178 6.19 -27.14 -15.16
N ASN A 179 5.88 -26.54 -14.02
CA ASN A 179 5.75 -25.08 -13.88
C ASN A 179 7.09 -24.45 -13.46
N VAL A 180 7.37 -23.23 -13.91
CA VAL A 180 8.51 -22.45 -13.44
C VAL A 180 8.12 -21.72 -12.15
N CYS A 181 8.88 -21.97 -11.10
CA CYS A 181 8.62 -21.47 -9.76
C CYS A 181 9.84 -20.75 -9.19
N PHE A 182 9.62 -19.90 -8.20
CA PHE A 182 10.67 -19.31 -7.37
C PHE A 182 10.17 -19.10 -5.94
N PHE A 183 11.10 -18.96 -5.00
CA PHE A 183 10.78 -18.75 -3.59
C PHE A 183 11.68 -17.73 -2.91
N ALA A 184 11.23 -17.20 -1.78
CA ALA A 184 12.04 -16.35 -0.93
C ALA A 184 12.77 -17.24 0.07
N LYS A 185 14.11 -17.17 0.10
CA LYS A 185 14.94 -18.06 0.92
C LYS A 185 14.58 -18.00 2.41
N CYS A 186 14.29 -16.81 2.93
CA CYS A 186 14.01 -16.62 4.35
C CYS A 186 12.64 -17.12 4.79
N PRO A 187 11.54 -16.71 4.12
CA PRO A 187 10.23 -17.30 4.37
C PRO A 187 10.21 -18.82 4.19
N TYR A 188 10.94 -19.35 3.20
CA TYR A 188 11.06 -20.80 3.00
C TYR A 188 11.76 -21.50 4.17
N MET A 189 12.90 -20.98 4.61
CA MET A 189 13.63 -21.51 5.77
C MET A 189 12.78 -21.47 7.05
N CYS A 190 11.99 -20.41 7.22
CA CYS A 190 11.12 -20.23 8.36
C CYS A 190 9.77 -20.95 8.24
N LYS A 191 9.55 -21.70 7.16
CA LYS A 191 8.31 -22.44 6.87
C LYS A 191 7.06 -21.56 6.92
N THR A 192 7.21 -20.28 6.60
CA THR A 192 6.11 -19.32 6.56
C THR A 192 5.53 -19.21 5.15
N GLU A 193 6.38 -19.27 4.13
CA GLU A 193 5.97 -19.11 2.73
C GLU A 193 6.88 -19.95 1.83
N TYR A 194 6.31 -20.76 0.94
CA TYR A 194 7.08 -21.83 0.27
C TYR A 194 7.61 -21.45 -1.10
N ALA A 195 6.74 -21.10 -2.04
CA ALA A 195 7.10 -20.77 -3.41
C ALA A 195 5.87 -20.20 -4.12
N VAL A 196 6.09 -19.49 -5.21
CA VAL A 196 5.07 -19.16 -6.19
C VAL A 196 5.47 -19.71 -7.54
N CYS A 197 4.49 -20.10 -8.34
CA CYS A 197 4.69 -20.79 -9.61
C CYS A 197 3.85 -20.12 -10.71
N GLY A 198 4.42 -19.99 -11.90
CA GLY A 198 3.64 -19.68 -13.08
C GLY A 198 2.79 -20.87 -13.55
N ASN A 199 2.03 -20.66 -14.62
CA ASN A 199 1.27 -21.72 -15.30
C ASN A 199 1.48 -21.73 -16.83
N PRO A 200 2.52 -22.41 -17.34
CA PRO A 200 3.72 -22.81 -16.60
C PRO A 200 4.67 -21.63 -16.33
N HIS A 201 4.58 -20.54 -17.10
CA HIS A 201 5.46 -19.37 -16.99
C HIS A 201 4.75 -18.09 -16.53
N LEU A 202 3.46 -17.95 -16.79
CA LEU A 202 2.71 -16.75 -16.45
C LEU A 202 2.27 -16.80 -15.00
N LEU A 203 2.62 -15.77 -14.23
CA LEU A 203 2.23 -15.57 -12.85
C LEU A 203 1.57 -14.20 -12.71
N GLU A 204 0.37 -14.21 -12.15
CA GLU A 204 -0.35 -13.00 -11.78
C GLU A 204 0.32 -12.30 -10.60
N GLY A 205 0.30 -10.97 -10.58
CA GLY A 205 0.66 -10.19 -9.39
C GLY A 205 0.35 -8.71 -9.55
N SER A 206 0.59 -7.95 -8.48
CA SER A 206 0.40 -6.51 -8.45
C SER A 206 1.73 -5.79 -8.63
N LEU A 207 1.69 -4.64 -9.28
CA LEU A 207 2.80 -3.73 -9.51
C LEU A 207 2.48 -2.37 -8.90
N SER A 208 3.07 -2.07 -7.74
CA SER A 208 2.95 -0.76 -7.09
C SER A 208 4.12 0.14 -7.49
N ALA A 209 3.82 1.32 -8.04
CA ALA A 209 4.82 2.28 -8.46
C ALA A 209 5.75 2.67 -7.28
N PHE A 210 7.06 2.66 -7.52
CA PHE A 210 8.00 3.10 -6.49
C PHE A 210 7.86 4.59 -6.20
N LEU A 211 7.89 4.95 -4.92
CA LEU A 211 8.09 6.33 -4.48
C LEU A 211 9.52 6.81 -4.80
N PRO A 212 9.77 8.14 -4.77
CA PRO A 212 11.11 8.68 -4.91
C PRO A 212 12.10 8.03 -3.95
N SER A 213 13.36 7.94 -4.38
CA SER A 213 14.45 7.43 -3.55
C SER A 213 14.51 8.19 -2.22
N LEU A 214 14.81 7.49 -1.12
CA LEU A 214 15.01 8.08 0.19
C LEU A 214 16.12 9.17 0.19
N ASN A 215 17.04 9.15 -0.77
CA ASN A 215 18.05 10.21 -0.94
C ASN A 215 17.45 11.53 -1.44
N LEU A 216 16.34 11.48 -2.18
CA LEU A 216 15.66 12.65 -2.74
C LEU A 216 14.49 13.10 -1.87
N ALA A 217 13.72 12.13 -1.37
CA ALA A 217 12.59 12.36 -0.48
C ALA A 217 12.67 11.38 0.71
N PRO A 218 13.42 11.75 1.76
CA PRO A 218 13.46 10.99 3.00
C PRO A 218 12.05 10.80 3.58
N ARG A 219 11.85 9.63 4.19
CA ARG A 219 10.60 9.28 4.85
C ARG A 219 10.85 8.83 6.28
N LEU A 220 9.89 9.13 7.15
CA LEU A 220 9.86 8.65 8.53
C LEU A 220 8.84 7.52 8.62
N SER A 221 9.23 6.41 9.24
CA SER A 221 8.31 5.35 9.65
C SER A 221 8.00 5.54 11.13
N ILE A 222 6.73 5.69 11.47
CA ILE A 222 6.27 5.99 12.83
C ILE A 222 5.30 4.88 13.27
N PRO A 223 5.47 4.32 14.49
CA PRO A 223 4.52 3.36 15.04
C PRO A 223 3.12 3.95 15.13
N ASN A 224 2.11 3.17 14.74
CA ASN A 224 0.72 3.53 14.92
C ASN A 224 0.37 3.44 16.42
N PRO A 225 -0.22 4.47 17.07
CA PRO A 225 -0.66 4.36 18.46
C PRO A 225 -1.68 3.24 18.71
N TRP A 226 -2.45 2.85 17.67
CA TRP A 226 -3.36 1.71 17.69
C TRP A 226 -2.75 0.46 17.04
N ILE A 227 -1.43 0.32 17.10
CA ILE A 227 -0.74 -0.93 16.74
C ILE A 227 -1.27 -2.07 17.63
N ARG A 228 -1.53 -3.24 17.06
CA ARG A 228 -1.93 -4.44 17.83
C ARG A 228 -0.73 -5.14 18.46
N SER A 229 -0.99 -6.00 19.44
CA SER A 229 0.04 -6.84 20.05
C SER A 229 0.39 -8.02 19.14
N TYR A 230 1.59 -8.03 18.57
CA TYR A 230 2.11 -9.12 17.72
C TYR A 230 2.54 -10.36 18.53
N SER A 231 1.65 -10.79 19.42
CA SER A 231 1.71 -11.98 20.24
C SER A 231 0.33 -12.65 20.26
N PHE A 232 0.30 -13.92 20.67
CA PHE A 232 -0.94 -14.72 20.66
C PHE A 232 -1.88 -14.40 21.83
N ASP A 233 -1.34 -13.90 22.93
CA ASP A 233 -2.02 -13.68 24.22
C ASP A 233 -1.97 -12.22 24.68
N GLY A 234 -1.20 -11.38 24.00
CA GLY A 234 -1.08 -9.96 24.32
C GLY A 234 -2.35 -9.21 24.00
N LYS A 235 -2.53 -8.09 24.71
CA LYS A 235 -3.45 -7.02 24.35
C LYS A 235 -2.73 -5.70 24.56
N GLU A 236 -3.00 -4.74 23.68
CA GLU A 236 -2.46 -3.39 23.81
C GLU A 236 -3.37 -2.51 24.67
N GLU A 237 -2.82 -1.41 25.18
CA GLU A 237 -3.55 -0.52 26.08
C GLU A 237 -4.87 -0.02 25.46
N TRP A 238 -4.86 0.32 24.18
CA TRP A 238 -6.04 0.79 23.46
C TRP A 238 -7.15 -0.25 23.31
N GLU A 239 -6.84 -1.55 23.40
CA GLU A 239 -7.82 -2.64 23.30
C GLU A 239 -8.61 -2.83 24.61
N VAL A 240 -8.04 -2.40 25.73
CA VAL A 240 -8.64 -2.57 27.07
C VAL A 240 -9.06 -1.25 27.72
N ASN A 241 -8.53 -0.12 27.26
CA ASN A 241 -8.82 1.21 27.79
C ASN A 241 -9.68 2.03 26.79
N PRO A 242 -10.98 2.24 27.06
CA PRO A 242 -11.84 3.03 26.17
C PRO A 242 -11.48 4.53 26.13
N LEU A 243 -10.69 5.01 27.10
CA LEU A 243 -10.23 6.41 27.18
C LEU A 243 -8.82 6.60 26.61
N TYR A 244 -8.24 5.59 25.96
CA TYR A 244 -6.87 5.64 25.44
C TYR A 244 -6.60 6.87 24.56
N CYS A 245 -7.54 7.26 23.69
CA CYS A 245 -7.36 8.43 22.84
C CYS A 245 -7.18 9.75 23.63
N ASN A 246 -7.70 9.86 24.85
CA ASN A 246 -7.51 11.06 25.66
C ASN A 246 -6.03 11.26 25.98
N THR A 247 -5.31 10.18 26.30
CA THR A 247 -3.85 10.20 26.50
C THR A 247 -3.13 10.52 25.20
N VAL A 248 -3.52 9.86 24.09
CA VAL A 248 -2.88 10.10 22.78
C VAL A 248 -2.98 11.56 22.36
N ARG A 249 -4.12 12.20 22.60
CA ARG A 249 -4.37 13.62 22.29
C ARG A 249 -3.47 14.60 23.03
N GLU A 250 -2.82 14.19 24.10
CA GLU A 250 -1.90 15.05 24.85
C GLU A 250 -0.44 14.87 24.40
N ILE A 251 -0.14 13.81 23.65
CA ILE A 251 1.21 13.42 23.24
C ILE A 251 1.55 14.01 21.88
N TYR A 252 2.69 14.72 21.77
CA TYR A 252 3.23 15.13 20.46
C TYR A 252 3.66 13.89 19.63
N PRO A 253 3.36 13.81 18.32
CA PRO A 253 2.79 14.84 17.45
C PRO A 253 1.26 14.73 17.26
N TYR A 254 0.55 14.00 18.11
CA TYR A 254 -0.91 13.80 18.00
C TYR A 254 -1.73 14.93 18.63
N SER A 255 -1.11 15.70 19.53
CA SER A 255 -1.71 16.85 20.21
C SER A 255 -1.82 18.11 19.36
N THR A 256 -1.17 18.15 18.20
CA THR A 256 -1.14 19.33 17.32
C THR A 256 -1.42 18.96 15.87
N GLY A 257 -1.93 19.93 15.12
CA GLY A 257 -2.09 19.83 13.67
C GLY A 257 -3.11 18.78 13.23
N ASN A 258 -2.88 18.22 12.03
CA ASN A 258 -3.81 17.28 11.38
C ASN A 258 -3.50 15.80 11.65
N ARG A 259 -2.51 15.51 12.50
CA ARG A 259 -1.99 14.16 12.70
C ARG A 259 -3.07 13.15 13.07
N LEU A 260 -3.83 13.45 14.11
CA LEU A 260 -4.82 12.53 14.64
C LEU A 260 -5.99 12.34 13.65
N LEU A 261 -6.40 13.41 12.96
CA LEU A 261 -7.39 13.33 11.87
C LEU A 261 -6.90 12.45 10.72
N ASN A 262 -5.62 12.54 10.34
CA ASN A 262 -5.04 11.68 9.32
C ASN A 262 -5.00 10.20 9.74
N ILE A 263 -4.80 9.91 11.03
CA ILE A 263 -4.89 8.55 11.57
C ILE A 263 -6.31 8.03 11.50
N VAL A 264 -7.32 8.86 11.79
CA VAL A 264 -8.72 8.47 11.63
C VAL A 264 -9.07 8.17 10.17
N ASP A 265 -8.62 9.00 9.21
CA ASP A 265 -8.78 8.68 7.77
C ASP A 265 -8.17 7.31 7.42
N MET A 266 -6.96 7.04 7.91
CA MET A 266 -6.26 5.76 7.70
C MET A 266 -6.99 4.59 8.36
N ALA A 267 -7.53 4.76 9.55
CA ALA A 267 -8.30 3.73 10.25
C ALA A 267 -9.62 3.41 9.54
N ILE A 268 -10.29 4.42 8.99
CA ILE A 268 -11.48 4.23 8.15
C ILE A 268 -11.11 3.43 6.89
N PHE A 269 -10.01 3.81 6.22
CA PHE A 269 -9.49 3.09 5.07
C PHE A 269 -9.18 1.63 5.39
N ASP A 270 -8.40 1.39 6.45
CA ASP A 270 -8.02 0.06 6.91
C ASP A 270 -9.24 -0.77 7.32
N PHE A 271 -10.25 -0.18 7.95
CA PHE A 271 -11.49 -0.88 8.31
C PHE A 271 -12.29 -1.31 7.07
N LEU A 272 -12.43 -0.42 6.07
CA LEU A 272 -13.15 -0.74 4.84
C LEU A 272 -12.51 -1.94 4.12
N ILE A 273 -11.19 -2.00 4.05
CA ILE A 273 -10.49 -3.14 3.45
C ILE A 273 -10.33 -4.33 4.42
N GLY A 274 -10.53 -4.14 5.72
CA GLY A 274 -10.32 -5.17 6.75
C GLY A 274 -8.84 -5.45 7.04
N ASN A 275 -7.97 -4.45 6.90
CA ASN A 275 -6.54 -4.56 7.17
C ASN A 275 -6.24 -4.32 8.65
N MET A 276 -5.83 -5.38 9.35
CA MET A 276 -5.47 -5.33 10.77
C MET A 276 -3.98 -5.06 11.01
N ASP A 277 -3.15 -5.02 9.97
CA ASP A 277 -1.69 -5.07 10.05
C ASP A 277 -1.01 -3.70 9.95
N ARG A 278 -1.74 -2.61 10.23
CA ARG A 278 -1.21 -1.24 10.21
C ARG A 278 -0.35 -0.95 11.45
N HIS A 279 0.81 -1.59 11.57
CA HIS A 279 1.74 -1.35 12.69
C HIS A 279 2.46 0.00 12.62
N HIS A 280 2.74 0.47 11.41
CA HIS A 280 3.46 1.70 11.17
C HIS A 280 2.79 2.44 10.02
N TYR A 281 3.00 3.74 9.98
CA TYR A 281 2.69 4.56 8.82
C TYR A 281 3.93 5.35 8.42
N GLU A 282 4.05 5.67 7.13
CA GLU A 282 5.15 6.47 6.61
C GLU A 282 4.72 7.90 6.27
N MET A 283 5.67 8.82 6.24
CA MET A 283 5.48 10.17 5.76
C MET A 283 6.72 10.74 5.10
N PHE A 284 6.55 11.69 4.19
CA PHE A 284 7.67 12.50 3.71
C PHE A 284 8.13 13.50 4.76
N THR A 285 9.41 13.46 5.12
CA THR A 285 10.02 14.39 6.08
C THR A 285 9.83 15.86 5.66
N LYS A 286 9.83 16.13 4.35
CA LYS A 286 9.69 17.49 3.80
C LYS A 286 8.38 18.19 4.17
N PHE A 287 7.29 17.45 4.39
CA PHE A 287 5.99 18.06 4.69
C PHE A 287 5.77 18.32 6.19
N GLY A 288 6.68 17.84 7.05
CA GLY A 288 6.62 18.03 8.50
C GLY A 288 5.45 17.30 9.13
N ASP A 289 5.08 17.72 10.34
CA ASP A 289 4.06 17.04 11.15
C ASP A 289 2.66 17.08 10.54
N ASP A 290 2.37 18.13 9.77
CA ASP A 290 1.10 18.32 9.05
C ASP A 290 1.06 17.65 7.66
N GLY A 291 2.09 16.89 7.30
CA GLY A 291 2.07 16.06 6.11
C GLY A 291 0.98 14.99 6.17
N PHE A 292 0.55 14.49 5.01
CA PHE A 292 -0.34 13.34 4.93
C PHE A 292 0.42 12.04 5.25
N LEU A 293 -0.33 11.00 5.66
CA LEU A 293 0.22 9.67 5.91
C LEU A 293 0.19 8.84 4.63
N LEU A 294 1.26 8.11 4.35
CA LEU A 294 1.33 7.17 3.24
C LEU A 294 0.66 5.86 3.65
N HIS A 295 -0.30 5.41 2.83
CA HIS A 295 -1.01 4.14 3.04
C HIS A 295 -0.31 3.02 2.26
N LEU A 296 0.88 2.60 2.72
CA LEU A 296 1.70 1.55 2.08
C LEU A 296 1.35 0.15 2.59
N ASP A 297 1.75 -0.92 1.90
CA ASP A 297 1.58 -2.31 2.37
C ASP A 297 0.13 -2.69 2.75
N ASN A 298 -0.75 -2.69 1.75
CA ASN A 298 -2.17 -3.00 1.94
C ASN A 298 -2.51 -4.46 1.61
N ALA A 299 -1.49 -5.30 1.38
CA ALA A 299 -1.63 -6.68 0.94
C ALA A 299 -2.35 -7.61 1.94
N ARG A 300 -2.58 -7.18 3.18
CA ARG A 300 -3.41 -7.90 4.18
C ARG A 300 -4.84 -7.37 4.31
N GLY A 301 -5.24 -6.46 3.43
CA GLY A 301 -6.64 -6.15 3.20
C GLY A 301 -7.34 -7.27 2.44
N PHE A 302 -8.67 -7.20 2.41
CA PHE A 302 -9.57 -8.09 1.68
C PHE A 302 -9.33 -9.58 1.96
N GLY A 303 -8.92 -9.91 3.19
CA GLY A 303 -8.75 -11.31 3.62
C GLY A 303 -10.07 -12.01 3.94
N ARG A 304 -11.06 -11.29 4.48
CA ARG A 304 -12.38 -11.83 4.83
C ARG A 304 -13.47 -10.88 4.38
N HIS A 305 -14.41 -11.32 3.56
CA HIS A 305 -15.62 -10.56 3.21
C HIS A 305 -16.77 -10.84 4.19
N SER A 306 -16.74 -11.97 4.88
CA SER A 306 -17.78 -12.43 5.80
C SER A 306 -17.65 -11.85 7.22
N HIS A 307 -16.52 -11.23 7.56
CA HIS A 307 -16.23 -10.65 8.88
C HIS A 307 -15.89 -9.17 8.79
N ASP A 308 -16.32 -8.38 9.79
CA ASP A 308 -15.99 -6.95 9.92
C ASP A 308 -15.28 -6.72 11.26
N GLU A 309 -13.99 -6.46 11.21
CA GLU A 309 -13.17 -6.26 12.42
C GLU A 309 -13.32 -4.84 12.96
N THR A 310 -14.33 -4.61 13.80
CA THR A 310 -14.69 -3.28 14.32
C THR A 310 -13.60 -2.64 15.17
N SER A 311 -12.68 -3.42 15.74
CA SER A 311 -11.56 -2.88 16.52
C SER A 311 -10.59 -2.03 15.66
N ILE A 312 -10.59 -2.18 14.33
CA ILE A 312 -9.84 -1.28 13.43
C ILE A 312 -10.37 0.17 13.52
N LEU A 313 -11.65 0.37 13.79
CA LEU A 313 -12.25 1.70 14.01
C LEU A 313 -12.02 2.27 15.42
N ALA A 314 -11.15 1.67 16.23
CA ALA A 314 -10.80 2.20 17.55
C ALA A 314 -10.38 3.69 17.52
N PRO A 315 -9.54 4.18 16.57
CA PRO A 315 -9.21 5.60 16.49
C PRO A 315 -10.44 6.49 16.29
N LEU A 316 -11.37 6.11 15.40
CA LEU A 316 -12.60 6.88 15.16
C LEU A 316 -13.50 6.87 16.39
N SER A 317 -13.76 5.70 16.96
CA SER A 317 -14.72 5.50 18.04
C SER A 317 -14.24 5.99 19.42
N GLN A 318 -12.93 5.97 19.68
CA GLN A 318 -12.35 6.49 20.93
C GLN A 318 -12.13 7.99 20.85
N CYS A 319 -11.65 8.51 19.71
CA CYS A 319 -11.39 9.93 19.57
C CYS A 319 -12.66 10.72 19.24
N CYS A 320 -13.60 10.14 18.50
CA CYS A 320 -14.79 10.84 18.02
C CYS A 320 -14.46 12.16 17.30
N ILE A 321 -13.50 12.12 16.38
CA ILE A 321 -13.21 13.21 15.45
C ILE A 321 -13.11 12.67 14.02
N ILE A 322 -13.54 13.46 13.04
CA ILE A 322 -13.45 13.15 11.62
C ILE A 322 -13.33 14.45 10.82
N LYS A 323 -12.64 14.40 9.68
CA LYS A 323 -12.63 15.53 8.74
C LYS A 323 -13.98 15.70 8.07
N ARG A 324 -14.37 16.95 7.85
CA ARG A 324 -15.58 17.28 7.09
C ARG A 324 -15.51 16.72 5.68
N THR A 325 -14.39 16.87 4.99
CA THR A 325 -14.22 16.35 3.62
C THR A 325 -14.39 14.82 3.57
N THR A 326 -13.79 14.09 4.51
CA THR A 326 -13.93 12.64 4.64
C THR A 326 -15.37 12.24 4.90
N LEU A 327 -16.05 12.86 5.89
CA LEU A 327 -17.44 12.53 6.21
C LEU A 327 -18.38 12.74 5.02
N LEU A 328 -18.27 13.87 4.33
CA LEU A 328 -19.10 14.17 3.16
C LEU A 328 -18.87 13.17 2.03
N ARG A 329 -17.62 12.74 1.82
CA ARG A 329 -17.29 11.73 0.81
C ARG A 329 -17.89 10.36 1.15
N LEU A 330 -17.83 9.96 2.42
CA LEU A 330 -18.42 8.70 2.91
C LEU A 330 -19.95 8.71 2.78
N GLN A 331 -20.61 9.83 3.13
CA GLN A 331 -22.05 9.99 2.97
C GLN A 331 -22.45 9.90 1.50
N LEU A 332 -21.73 10.59 0.61
CA LEU A 332 -21.98 10.51 -0.84
C LEU A 332 -21.88 9.06 -1.34
N LEU A 333 -20.85 8.31 -0.94
CA LEU A 333 -20.64 6.92 -1.37
C LEU A 333 -21.63 5.92 -0.75
N ALA A 334 -22.46 6.36 0.20
CA ALA A 334 -23.56 5.58 0.77
C ALA A 334 -24.89 5.81 0.03
N GLU A 335 -24.99 6.85 -0.81
CA GLU A 335 -26.18 7.13 -1.60
C GLU A 335 -26.35 6.09 -2.73
N PRO A 336 -27.59 5.71 -3.10
CA PRO A 336 -27.85 4.71 -4.15
C PRO A 336 -27.17 5.00 -5.49
N GLU A 337 -27.10 6.29 -5.89
CA GLU A 337 -26.54 6.72 -7.17
C GLU A 337 -25.00 6.61 -7.21
N TYR A 338 -24.34 6.59 -6.06
CA TYR A 338 -22.87 6.58 -5.92
C TYR A 338 -22.37 5.44 -5.04
N GLN A 339 -23.20 4.42 -4.84
CA GLN A 339 -22.94 3.30 -3.95
C GLN A 339 -21.50 2.77 -4.12
N LEU A 340 -20.77 2.69 -2.99
CA LEU A 340 -19.34 2.40 -2.97
C LEU A 340 -18.99 1.14 -3.76
N SER A 341 -19.72 0.04 -3.57
CA SER A 341 -19.50 -1.21 -4.29
C SER A 341 -19.62 -1.06 -5.82
N ASN A 342 -20.55 -0.24 -6.31
CA ASN A 342 -20.74 0.00 -7.75
C ASN A 342 -19.60 0.81 -8.35
N VAL A 343 -19.22 1.91 -7.71
CA VAL A 343 -18.09 2.74 -8.14
C VAL A 343 -16.78 1.96 -8.06
N MET A 344 -16.62 1.13 -7.03
CA MET A 344 -15.47 0.24 -6.89
C MET A 344 -15.42 -0.80 -8.01
N ARG A 345 -16.55 -1.45 -8.31
CA ARG A 345 -16.66 -2.43 -9.40
C ARG A 345 -16.27 -1.81 -10.73
N GLU A 346 -16.84 -0.65 -11.07
CA GLU A 346 -16.54 0.07 -12.32
C GLU A 346 -15.06 0.47 -12.41
N SER A 347 -14.50 0.99 -11.33
CA SER A 347 -13.09 1.38 -11.27
C SER A 347 -12.15 0.19 -11.48
N LEU A 348 -12.46 -0.97 -10.89
CA LEU A 348 -11.64 -2.19 -11.00
C LEU A 348 -11.73 -2.89 -12.36
N LEU A 349 -12.79 -2.65 -13.16
CA LEU A 349 -12.91 -3.19 -14.51
C LEU A 349 -11.83 -2.65 -15.47
N GLN A 350 -11.17 -1.55 -15.10
CA GLN A 350 -10.07 -0.97 -15.88
C GLN A 350 -8.75 -1.72 -15.68
N ASP A 351 -8.63 -2.55 -14.63
CA ASP A 351 -7.43 -3.34 -14.38
C ASP A 351 -7.41 -4.61 -15.24
N PRO A 352 -6.28 -5.00 -15.85
CA PRO A 352 -6.19 -6.19 -16.69
C PRO A 352 -6.44 -7.51 -15.94
N LEU A 353 -6.38 -7.52 -14.61
CA LEU A 353 -6.68 -8.70 -13.78
C LEU A 353 -8.15 -8.75 -13.33
N ALA A 354 -9.02 -7.94 -13.93
CA ALA A 354 -10.45 -7.97 -13.66
C ALA A 354 -11.03 -9.38 -13.86
N PRO A 355 -11.89 -9.87 -12.92
CA PRO A 355 -12.30 -9.21 -11.68
C PRO A 355 -11.19 -9.20 -10.61
N VAL A 356 -10.89 -8.05 -10.01
CA VAL A 356 -9.87 -7.94 -8.93
C VAL A 356 -10.43 -8.36 -7.57
N LEU A 357 -11.65 -7.93 -7.27
CA LEU A 357 -12.42 -8.34 -6.08
C LEU A 357 -13.62 -9.18 -6.50
N THR A 358 -14.00 -10.14 -5.66
CA THR A 358 -15.25 -10.89 -5.82
C THR A 358 -16.45 -10.07 -5.33
N GLU A 359 -17.66 -10.41 -5.80
CA GLU A 359 -18.89 -9.73 -5.38
C GLU A 359 -19.09 -9.68 -3.85
N PRO A 360 -18.81 -10.74 -3.06
CA PRO A 360 -18.88 -10.66 -1.60
C PRO A 360 -18.01 -9.56 -0.99
N HIS A 361 -16.80 -9.32 -1.50
CA HIS A 361 -15.95 -8.23 -1.01
C HIS A 361 -16.50 -6.85 -1.38
N LEU A 362 -17.07 -6.70 -2.57
CA LEU A 362 -17.72 -5.46 -2.99
C LEU A 362 -18.90 -5.14 -2.08
N LEU A 363 -19.77 -6.11 -1.79
CA LEU A 363 -20.90 -5.93 -0.87
C LEU A 363 -20.46 -5.68 0.58
N ALA A 364 -19.33 -6.26 1.00
CA ALA A 364 -18.75 -5.99 2.31
C ALA A 364 -18.30 -4.53 2.46
N LEU A 365 -17.85 -3.86 1.39
CA LEU A 365 -17.50 -2.43 1.43
C LEU A 365 -18.71 -1.57 1.80
N ASP A 366 -19.87 -1.83 1.21
CA ASP A 366 -21.10 -1.08 1.53
C ASP A 366 -21.51 -1.31 2.99
N ARG A 367 -21.49 -2.57 3.44
CA ARG A 367 -21.81 -2.92 4.82
C ARG A 367 -20.88 -2.22 5.81
N ARG A 368 -19.57 -2.23 5.55
CA ARG A 368 -18.55 -1.55 6.38
C ARG A 368 -18.72 -0.04 6.34
N LEU A 369 -19.00 0.56 5.18
CA LEU A 369 -19.28 1.99 5.07
C LEU A 369 -20.44 2.42 5.98
N GLN A 370 -21.52 1.63 6.02
CA GLN A 370 -22.63 1.90 6.94
C GLN A 370 -22.21 1.81 8.41
N LEU A 371 -21.31 0.90 8.77
CA LEU A 371 -20.77 0.81 10.13
C LEU A 371 -19.90 2.03 10.48
N VAL A 372 -19.11 2.55 9.54
CA VAL A 372 -18.35 3.79 9.72
C VAL A 372 -19.30 4.96 9.99
N LEU A 373 -20.34 5.14 9.16
CA LEU A 373 -21.30 6.23 9.31
C LEU A 373 -22.06 6.14 10.65
N LYS A 374 -22.48 4.93 11.07
CA LYS A 374 -23.09 4.72 12.39
C LYS A 374 -22.15 5.04 13.55
N ALA A 375 -20.85 4.75 13.42
CA ALA A 375 -19.87 5.13 14.43
C ALA A 375 -19.74 6.65 14.54
N VAL A 376 -19.75 7.38 13.40
CA VAL A 376 -19.76 8.85 13.39
C VAL A 376 -21.04 9.41 13.99
N GLU A 377 -22.21 8.88 13.62
CA GLU A 377 -23.52 9.29 14.16
C GLU A 377 -23.53 9.17 15.69
N LYS A 378 -23.09 8.02 16.23
CA LYS A 378 -22.96 7.82 17.68
C LYS A 378 -22.04 8.86 18.35
N CYS A 379 -20.93 9.21 17.71
CA CYS A 379 -20.04 10.26 18.20
C CYS A 379 -20.74 11.63 18.20
N ILE A 380 -21.45 11.98 17.12
CA ILE A 380 -22.20 13.25 16.99
C ILE A 380 -23.29 13.34 18.04
N ASP A 381 -24.06 12.27 18.27
CA ASP A 381 -25.11 12.22 19.29
C ASP A 381 -24.55 12.41 20.71
N THR A 382 -23.31 11.94 20.95
CA THR A 382 -22.67 12.00 22.27
C THR A 382 -22.00 13.35 22.53
N TYR A 383 -21.29 13.91 21.55
CA TYR A 383 -20.39 15.07 21.74
C TYR A 383 -20.80 16.32 20.96
N GLY A 384 -21.78 16.21 20.06
CA GLY A 384 -22.24 17.27 19.17
C GLY A 384 -21.40 17.39 17.88
N GLU A 385 -22.05 17.72 16.77
CA GLU A 385 -21.43 17.77 15.44
C GLU A 385 -20.21 18.70 15.40
N ALA A 386 -20.28 19.86 16.06
CA ALA A 386 -19.19 20.85 16.06
C ALA A 386 -17.89 20.36 16.71
N GLN A 387 -17.97 19.39 17.63
CA GLN A 387 -16.78 18.79 18.28
C GLN A 387 -16.24 17.61 17.48
N VAL A 388 -17.12 16.88 16.79
CA VAL A 388 -16.76 15.66 16.05
C VAL A 388 -16.26 15.98 14.65
N VAL A 389 -16.90 16.92 13.95
CA VAL A 389 -16.62 17.22 12.54
C VAL A 389 -15.65 18.40 12.44
N ALA A 390 -14.37 18.08 12.27
CA ALA A 390 -13.32 19.07 12.09
C ALA A 390 -13.42 19.74 10.71
N ASN A 391 -13.38 21.08 10.68
CA ASN A 391 -13.38 21.81 9.42
C ASN A 391 -11.97 21.88 8.83
N ASP A 392 -11.71 21.03 7.84
CA ASP A 392 -10.43 20.93 7.14
C ASP A 392 -10.41 21.66 5.78
N THR A 393 -11.44 22.46 5.48
CA THR A 393 -11.55 23.22 4.23
C THR A 393 -10.89 24.61 4.28
N THR A 394 -10.59 25.12 5.47
CA THR A 394 -9.87 26.38 5.67
C THR A 394 -8.37 26.12 5.67
N GLN A 395 -7.65 26.64 4.68
CA GLN A 395 -6.18 26.63 4.69
C GLN A 395 -5.66 27.37 5.95
N PRO A 396 -4.62 26.85 6.62
CA PRO A 396 -3.90 27.66 7.59
C PRO A 396 -3.37 28.91 6.91
N GLU A 397 -3.60 30.10 7.49
CA GLU A 397 -2.97 31.33 7.00
C GLU A 397 -1.46 31.10 6.96
N ALA A 398 -0.83 31.44 5.82
CA ALA A 398 0.62 31.34 5.68
C ALA A 398 1.28 32.11 6.84
N PRO A 399 2.31 31.54 7.50
CA PRO A 399 3.01 32.22 8.58
C PRO A 399 3.53 33.57 8.10
N ALA A 400 3.38 34.59 8.95
CA ALA A 400 3.65 35.99 8.64
C ALA A 400 5.10 36.28 8.13
N SER A 401 6.02 35.32 8.22
CA SER A 401 7.39 35.44 7.72
C SER A 401 7.50 35.54 6.20
N ASP A 402 6.49 35.09 5.44
CA ASP A 402 6.51 35.18 3.97
C ASP A 402 5.91 36.47 3.42
N ARG A 403 5.26 37.29 4.25
CA ARG A 403 4.76 38.63 3.85
C ARG A 403 5.86 39.69 3.75
N VAL A 404 7.05 39.42 4.30
CA VAL A 404 8.15 40.41 4.34
C VAL A 404 9.06 40.33 3.11
N LYS A 405 8.93 39.31 2.25
CA LYS A 405 9.83 39.14 1.08
C LYS A 405 9.27 39.60 -0.27
N MET A 406 8.11 40.27 -0.30
CA MET A 406 7.52 40.79 -1.54
C MET A 406 7.54 42.31 -1.69
N ASN A 407 8.16 43.05 -0.75
CA ASN A 407 8.33 44.50 -0.85
C ASN A 407 9.79 44.91 -0.55
N THR A 408 10.72 44.50 -1.41
CA THR A 408 12.02 45.14 -1.73
C THR A 408 12.50 44.58 -3.05
#